data_AF-A0A2V7XPE2-F1
#
_entry.id   AF-A0A2V7XPE2-F1
#
_cell.length_a   1.000
_cell.length_b   1.000
_cell.length_c   1.000
_cell.angle_alpha   90.00
_cell.angle_beta   90.00
_cell.angle_gamma   90.00
#
_symmetry.space_group_name_H-M   'P 1'
#
loop_
_entity.id
_entity.type
_entity.pdbx_description
1 polymer ?
#
loop_
_entity_poly.entity_id
_entity_poly.type
_entity_poly.pdbx_seq_one_letter_code
_entity_poly.pdbx_strand_id
1 'polypeptide(L)' 'VHLKHLGHPLVGDPLYSGPQWRGIPDKRVQKLFAAFPRQALHSWRLTLPDGRSFEAALPQDMRELVSSLR' A
#
# COMPACT_ATOMS: atom_id res chain seq x y z
N VAL A 1 -9.02 -7.17 -2.93
CA VAL A 1 -9.87 -8.37 -2.66
C VAL A 1 -9.28 -9.28 -1.59
N HIS A 2 -8.27 -10.12 -1.87
CA HIS A 2 -7.78 -11.12 -0.88
C HIS A 2 -7.33 -10.50 0.45
N LEU A 3 -6.53 -9.45 0.37
CA LEU A 3 -6.07 -8.73 1.56
C LEU A 3 -7.22 -8.13 2.38
N LYS A 4 -8.26 -7.60 1.71
CA LYS A 4 -9.50 -7.15 2.39
C LYS A 4 -10.26 -8.31 3.02
N HIS A 5 -10.38 -9.43 2.33
CA HIS A 5 -11.07 -10.62 2.84
C HIS A 5 -10.40 -11.17 4.10
N LEU A 6 -9.07 -11.11 4.17
CA LEU A 6 -8.28 -11.44 5.36
C LEU A 6 -8.34 -10.39 6.48
N GLY A 7 -9.11 -9.30 6.31
CA GLY A 7 -9.19 -8.22 7.29
C GLY A 7 -8.04 -7.20 7.23
N HIS A 8 -7.15 -7.29 6.24
CA HIS A 8 -5.97 -6.43 6.09
C HIS A 8 -5.96 -5.68 4.74
N PRO A 9 -6.92 -4.79 4.48
CA PRO A 9 -7.00 -4.08 3.20
C PRO A 9 -5.84 -3.11 2.98
N LEU A 10 -5.53 -2.85 1.72
CA LEU A 10 -4.38 -2.04 1.31
C LEU A 10 -4.59 -0.55 1.60
N VAL A 11 -3.59 0.13 2.16
CA VAL A 11 -3.66 1.58 2.37
C VAL A 11 -3.98 2.30 1.06
N GLY A 12 -4.87 3.28 1.09
CA GLY A 12 -5.28 4.09 -0.07
C GLY A 12 -6.12 3.37 -1.13
N ASP A 13 -6.62 2.15 -0.87
CA ASP A 13 -7.55 1.47 -1.79
C ASP A 13 -8.95 2.13 -1.76
N PRO A 14 -9.40 2.80 -2.83
CA PRO A 14 -10.64 3.57 -2.81
C PRO A 14 -11.89 2.69 -2.72
N LEU A 15 -11.80 1.41 -3.11
CA LEU A 15 -12.94 0.50 -3.20
C LEU A 15 -13.07 -0.37 -1.94
N TYR A 16 -11.95 -0.92 -1.46
CA TYR A 16 -11.95 -1.87 -0.36
C TYR A 16 -11.51 -1.25 0.97
N SER A 17 -10.83 -0.09 0.96
CA SER A 17 -10.22 0.46 2.17
C SER A 17 -11.09 1.32 3.06
N GLY A 18 -12.30 1.72 2.63
CA GLY A 18 -13.30 2.36 3.49
C GLY A 18 -12.75 3.39 4.51
N PRO A 19 -13.43 3.61 5.63
CA PRO A 19 -12.92 4.46 6.70
C PRO A 19 -12.11 3.70 7.76
N GLN A 20 -11.53 2.52 7.47
CA GLN A 20 -10.91 1.70 8.53
C GLN A 20 -9.60 2.27 9.10
N TRP A 21 -9.00 3.26 8.44
CA TRP A 21 -7.97 4.12 9.05
C TRP A 21 -8.49 4.95 10.24
N ARG A 22 -9.81 5.13 10.40
CA ARG A 22 -10.41 5.87 11.53
C ARG A 22 -10.20 5.18 12.89
N GLY A 23 -9.94 3.88 12.89
CA GLY A 23 -9.66 3.10 14.11
C GLY A 23 -8.20 3.16 14.58
N ILE A 24 -7.30 3.78 13.81
CA ILE A 24 -5.88 3.89 14.17
C ILE A 24 -5.72 4.90 15.33
N PRO A 25 -5.15 4.49 16.49
CA PRO A 25 -4.98 5.38 17.63
C PRO A 25 -4.01 6.54 17.34
N ASP A 26 -2.94 6.25 16.59
CA ASP A 26 -1.96 7.26 16.19
C ASP A 26 -2.56 8.18 15.12
N LYS A 27 -2.82 9.43 15.51
CA LYS A 27 -3.38 10.48 14.65
C LYS A 27 -2.47 10.86 13.49
N ARG A 28 -1.15 10.71 13.61
CA ARG A 28 -0.19 10.95 12.54
C ARG A 28 -0.35 9.89 11.45
N VAL A 29 -0.36 8.61 11.85
CA VAL A 29 -0.56 7.48 10.93
C VAL A 29 -1.94 7.52 10.29
N GLN A 30 -2.97 7.88 11.07
CA GLN A 30 -4.32 8.06 10.58
C GLN A 30 -4.41 9.10 9.45
N LYS A 31 -3.79 10.27 9.63
CA LYS A 31 -3.73 11.32 8.58
C LYS A 31 -2.94 10.86 7.36
N LEU A 32 -1.82 10.20 7.58
CA LEU A 32 -1.00 9.63 6.50
C LEU A 32 -1.81 8.66 5.64
N PHE A 33 -2.58 7.76 6.26
CA PHE A 33 -3.37 6.75 5.55
C PHE A 33 -4.57 7.37 4.84
N ALA A 34 -5.20 8.38 5.44
CA ALA A 34 -6.31 9.12 4.83
C ALA A 34 -5.87 9.94 3.61
N ALA A 35 -4.63 10.45 3.61
CA ALA A 35 -4.08 11.25 2.53
C ALA A 35 -3.36 10.44 1.44
N PHE A 36 -3.17 9.12 1.63
CA PHE A 36 -2.42 8.30 0.68
C PHE A 36 -3.21 8.14 -0.65
N PRO A 37 -2.63 8.53 -1.79
CA PRO A 37 -3.41 8.90 -2.98
C PRO A 37 -3.92 7.70 -3.81
N ARG A 38 -3.44 6.49 -3.53
CA ARG A 38 -3.74 5.28 -4.30
C ARG A 38 -3.52 4.04 -3.45
N GLN A 39 -3.95 2.89 -3.95
CA GLN A 39 -3.61 1.61 -3.36
C GLN A 39 -2.09 1.45 -3.21
N ALA A 40 -1.62 1.17 -2.00
CA ALA A 40 -0.23 0.87 -1.67
C ALA A 40 0.18 -0.52 -2.20
N LEU A 41 0.10 -0.70 -3.51
CA LEU A 41 0.44 -1.91 -4.26
C LEU A 41 1.49 -1.54 -5.32
N HIS A 42 2.53 -2.38 -5.42
CA HIS A 42 3.63 -2.20 -6.36
C HIS A 42 4.05 -3.54 -6.94
N SER A 43 4.03 -3.66 -8.27
CA SER A 43 4.56 -4.82 -8.97
C SER A 43 6.08 -4.68 -9.06
N TRP A 44 6.77 -5.11 -8.01
CA TRP A 44 8.20 -4.85 -7.84
C TRP A 44 9.09 -5.68 -8.78
N ARG A 45 8.63 -6.86 -9.19
CA ARG A 45 9.38 -7.79 -10.04
C ARG A 45 8.45 -8.53 -10.99
N LEU A 46 8.90 -8.68 -12.22
CA LEU A 46 8.25 -9.46 -13.26
C LEU A 46 9.28 -10.42 -13.87
N THR A 47 8.92 -11.69 -14.03
CA THR A 47 9.73 -12.67 -14.76
C THR A 47 8.91 -13.21 -15.92
N LEU A 48 9.49 -13.19 -17.11
CA LEU A 48 8.87 -13.70 -18.33
C LEU A 48 9.11 -15.21 -18.47
N PRO A 49 8.29 -15.92 -19.28
CA PRO A 49 8.46 -17.36 -19.51
C PRO A 49 9.82 -17.75 -20.11
N ASP A 50 10.48 -16.81 -20.81
CA ASP A 50 11.83 -17.00 -21.38
C ASP A 50 12.97 -16.80 -20.37
N GLY A 51 12.63 -16.57 -19.08
CA GLY A 51 13.58 -16.44 -17.98
C GLY A 51 14.11 -15.03 -17.73
N ARG A 52 13.75 -14.04 -18.55
CA ARG A 52 14.17 -12.65 -18.29
C ARG A 52 13.40 -12.07 -17.11
N SER A 53 14.10 -11.36 -16.23
CA SER A 53 13.53 -10.70 -15.06
C SER A 53 13.75 -9.19 -15.11
N PHE A 54 12.74 -8.47 -14.62
CA PHE A 54 12.70 -7.02 -14.52
C PHE A 54 12.33 -6.64 -13.10
N GLU A 55 12.99 -5.61 -12.58
CA GLU A 55 12.70 -5.06 -11.26
C GLU A 55 12.44 -3.56 -11.37
N ALA A 56 11.52 -3.07 -10.53
CA ALA A 56 11.18 -1.66 -10.44
C ALA A 56 11.40 -1.17 -9.01
N ALA A 57 12.18 -0.10 -8.86
CA ALA A 57 12.40 0.54 -7.57
C ALA A 57 11.07 0.92 -6.90
N LEU A 58 11.03 0.80 -5.57
CA LEU A 58 9.83 1.16 -4.80
C LEU A 58 9.50 2.64 -5.04
N PRO A 59 8.29 3.02 -5.46
CA PRO A 59 7.94 4.41 -5.73
C PRO A 59 8.09 5.33 -4.50
N GLN A 60 8.32 6.62 -4.73
CA GLN A 60 8.62 7.60 -3.67
C GLN A 60 7.52 7.67 -2.61
N ASP A 61 6.26 7.70 -3.02
CA ASP A 61 5.10 7.72 -2.11
C ASP A 61 5.11 6.53 -1.13
N MET A 62 5.39 5.32 -1.61
CA MET A 62 5.48 4.11 -0.79
C MET A 62 6.73 4.10 0.09
N ARG A 63 7.85 4.66 -0.38
CA ARG A 63 9.06 4.83 0.46
C ARG A 63 8.76 5.73 1.66
N GLU A 64 8.11 6.86 1.43
CA GLU A 64 7.70 7.81 2.48
C GLU A 64 6.68 7.20 3.45
N LEU A 65 5.71 6.46 2.91
CA LEU A 65 4.73 5.71 3.70
C LEU A 65 5.42 4.73 4.65
N VAL A 66 6.32 3.88 4.14
CA VAL A 66 7.05 2.89 4.95
C VAL A 66 7.96 3.58 5.97
N SER A 67 8.68 4.64 5.57
CA SER A 67 9.53 5.40 6.48
C SER A 67 8.76 6.04 7.63
N SER A 68 7.51 6.44 7.38
CA SER A 68 6.66 7.05 8.40
C SER A 68 6.06 6.05 9.39
N LEU A 69 6.06 4.75 9.06
CA LEU A 69 5.48 3.68 9.87
C LEU A 69 6.51 2.92 10.72
N ARG A 70 7.80 3.12 10.46
CA ARG A 70 8.90 2.64 11.30
C ARG A 70 9.05 3.52 12.53
#